data_AF-A0A946KQ10-F1
#
_entry.id   AF-A0A946KQ10-F1
#
_cell.length_a   1.000
_cell.length_b   1.000
_cell.length_c   1.000
_cell.angle_alpha   90.00
_cell.angle_beta   90.00
_cell.angle_gamma   90.00
#
_symmetry.space_group_name_H-M   'P 1'
#
loop_
_entity.id
_entity.type
_entity.pdbx_description
1 polymer ?
#
loop_
_entity_poly.entity_id
_entity_poly.type
_entity_poly.pdbx_seq_one_letter_code
_entity_poly.pdbx_strand_id
1 'polypeptide(L)'
;MKKLILLLLLIPLVSFGQKNTESELIMKINAVQQQVMAQGNITEDEEQAMLSLCSIMSRDDGLANYNPDNRMILKDVEIAPVYNGCEELSEEEIKECFNNKVSTFIKREFNLSLSKDLNLSEPKQVEAFFVINENGNLTGMKVRNSELNIQAEIVRVFRKMPVMKPAIHNGKSVAVLCSIIVKYGNEVEIDVVYVPEIPND
;
A
#
# COMPACT_ATOMS: atom_id res chain seq x y z
N MET A 1 -66.58 43.87 19.94
CA MET A 1 -65.74 43.44 21.08
C MET A 1 -64.59 42.61 20.53
N LYS A 2 -63.36 43.12 20.66
CA LYS A 2 -62.12 42.54 20.14
C LYS A 2 -61.87 41.16 20.77
N LYS A 3 -61.78 40.09 19.98
CA LYS A 3 -61.11 38.85 20.39
C LYS A 3 -59.79 38.76 19.64
N LEU A 4 -58.72 39.04 20.38
CA LEU A 4 -57.33 38.88 20.01
C LEU A 4 -57.05 37.38 19.92
N ILE A 5 -57.02 36.82 18.70
CA ILE A 5 -56.57 35.44 18.48
C ILE A 5 -55.07 35.50 18.22
N LEU A 6 -54.31 35.15 19.25
CA LEU A 6 -52.88 34.94 19.22
C LEU A 6 -52.61 33.63 18.44
N LEU A 7 -52.30 33.74 17.13
CA LEU A 7 -51.80 32.61 16.36
C LEU A 7 -50.35 32.32 16.79
N LEU A 8 -50.17 31.34 17.66
CA LEU A 8 -48.87 30.72 17.93
C LEU A 8 -48.41 30.00 16.65
N LEU A 9 -47.41 30.57 15.99
CA LEU A 9 -46.63 29.89 14.95
C LEU A 9 -45.89 28.71 15.60
N LEU A 10 -46.47 27.52 15.51
CA LEU A 10 -45.76 26.25 15.70
C LEU A 10 -44.77 26.12 14.54
N ILE A 11 -43.56 26.66 14.72
CA ILE A 11 -42.42 26.29 13.90
C ILE A 11 -42.14 24.82 14.22
N PRO A 12 -42.24 23.89 13.26
CA PRO A 12 -41.75 22.55 13.50
C PRO A 12 -40.24 22.70 13.72
N LEU A 13 -39.79 22.43 14.95
CA LEU A 13 -38.40 22.09 15.21
C LEU A 13 -38.12 20.85 14.38
N VAL A 14 -37.62 21.06 13.16
CA VAL A 14 -36.94 20.03 12.39
C VAL A 14 -35.75 19.65 13.24
N SER A 15 -35.91 18.60 14.05
CA SER A 15 -34.79 17.88 14.61
C SER A 15 -34.06 17.29 13.41
N PHE A 16 -33.09 18.05 12.90
CA PHE A 16 -32.04 17.51 12.05
C PHE A 16 -31.27 16.57 12.97
N GLY A 17 -31.75 15.33 13.06
CA GLY A 17 -30.98 14.23 13.58
C GLY A 17 -29.75 14.11 12.70
N GLN A 18 -28.63 14.67 13.15
CA GLN A 18 -27.31 14.29 12.65
C GLN A 18 -27.19 12.79 12.89
N LYS A 19 -27.47 12.00 11.85
CA LYS A 19 -26.96 10.63 11.78
C LYS A 19 -25.44 10.75 11.72
N ASN A 20 -24.80 10.67 12.89
CA ASN A 20 -23.39 10.36 12.97
C ASN A 20 -23.22 8.95 12.40
N THR A 21 -22.81 8.85 11.15
CA THR A 21 -22.34 7.58 10.58
C THR A 21 -21.00 7.28 11.25
N GLU A 22 -21.02 6.31 12.16
CA GLU A 22 -19.79 5.72 12.72
C GLU A 22 -18.90 5.25 11.55
N SER A 23 -17.60 5.56 11.62
CA SER A 23 -16.66 5.14 10.57
C SER A 23 -16.70 3.62 10.42
N GLU A 24 -16.85 3.13 9.19
CA GLU A 24 -16.89 1.69 8.90
C GLU A 24 -15.63 0.98 9.41
N LEU A 25 -14.48 1.65 9.32
CA LEU A 25 -13.23 1.15 9.86
C LEU A 25 -13.28 1.03 11.39
N ILE A 26 -13.88 2.00 12.08
CA ILE A 26 -14.05 1.96 13.55
C ILE A 26 -14.93 0.77 13.95
N MET A 27 -16.01 0.50 13.21
CA MET A 27 -16.85 -0.68 13.49
C MET A 27 -16.07 -1.99 13.34
N LYS A 28 -15.23 -2.12 12.31
CA LYS A 28 -14.37 -3.30 12.11
C LYS A 28 -13.32 -3.44 13.21
N ILE A 29 -12.68 -2.35 13.61
CA ILE A 29 -11.71 -2.34 14.72
C ILE A 29 -12.39 -2.77 16.02
N ASN A 30 -13.56 -2.21 16.33
CA ASN A 30 -14.34 -2.58 17.51
C ASN A 30 -14.72 -4.06 17.48
N ALA A 31 -15.10 -4.60 16.32
CA ALA A 31 -15.43 -6.02 16.18
C ALA A 31 -14.22 -6.92 16.50
N VAL A 32 -13.02 -6.60 15.97
CA VAL A 32 -11.79 -7.31 16.29
C VAL A 32 -11.47 -7.21 17.79
N GLN A 33 -11.60 -6.01 18.38
CA GLN A 33 -11.38 -5.81 19.81
C GLN A 33 -12.31 -6.68 20.67
N GLN A 34 -13.59 -6.77 20.33
CA GLN A 34 -14.55 -7.62 21.05
C GLN A 34 -14.20 -9.11 20.93
N GLN A 35 -13.72 -9.57 19.77
CA GLN A 35 -13.28 -10.96 19.58
C GLN A 35 -12.07 -11.28 20.47
N VAL A 36 -11.07 -10.40 20.48
CA VAL A 36 -9.88 -10.55 21.34
C VAL A 36 -10.26 -10.58 22.83
N MET A 37 -11.18 -9.71 23.26
CA MET A 37 -11.69 -9.71 24.63
C MET A 37 -12.44 -10.99 24.99
N ALA A 38 -13.20 -11.57 24.05
CA ALA A 38 -13.93 -12.82 24.26
C ALA A 38 -13.00 -14.04 24.32
N GLN A 39 -11.91 -14.05 23.53
CA GLN A 39 -10.91 -15.11 23.53
C GLN A 39 -10.09 -15.13 24.82
N GLY A 40 -9.77 -13.97 25.38
CA GLY A 40 -9.11 -13.83 26.70
C GLY A 40 -7.62 -14.22 26.73
N ASN A 41 -7.08 -14.73 25.63
CA ASN A 41 -5.65 -14.92 25.39
C ASN A 41 -5.33 -14.61 23.91
N ILE A 42 -4.08 -14.25 23.62
CA ILE A 42 -3.59 -13.95 22.27
C ILE A 42 -2.37 -14.84 22.03
N THR A 43 -2.34 -15.51 20.89
CA THR A 43 -1.19 -16.31 20.44
C THR A 43 -0.06 -15.41 19.92
N GLU A 44 1.16 -15.94 19.86
CA GLU A 44 2.31 -15.20 19.32
C GLU A 44 2.04 -14.73 17.88
N ASP A 45 1.42 -15.57 17.04
CA ASP A 45 1.08 -15.23 15.66
C ASP A 45 0.04 -14.09 15.57
N GLU A 46 -0.98 -14.11 16.43
CA GLU A 46 -2.00 -13.05 16.50
C GLU A 46 -1.38 -11.73 16.99
N GLU A 47 -0.47 -11.79 17.95
CA GLU A 47 0.29 -10.61 18.40
C GLU A 47 1.14 -10.03 17.27
N GLN A 48 1.85 -10.87 16.50
CA GLN A 48 2.61 -10.43 15.33
C GLN A 48 1.70 -9.83 14.25
N ALA A 49 0.51 -10.39 14.02
CA ALA A 49 -0.47 -9.81 13.10
C ALA A 49 -0.93 -8.42 13.55
N MET A 50 -1.16 -8.22 14.84
CA MET A 50 -1.48 -6.89 15.38
C MET A 50 -0.31 -5.90 15.27
N LEU A 51 0.91 -6.34 15.57
CA LEU A 51 2.12 -5.51 15.43
C LEU A 51 2.38 -5.10 13.97
N SER A 52 2.08 -5.98 13.02
CA SER A 52 2.12 -5.67 11.59
C SER A 52 1.19 -4.49 11.25
N LEU A 53 -0.05 -4.50 11.76
CA LEU A 53 -0.99 -3.39 11.57
C LEU A 53 -0.48 -2.08 12.17
N CYS A 54 0.12 -2.11 13.37
CA CYS A 54 0.75 -0.94 13.98
C CYS A 54 1.88 -0.37 13.10
N SER A 55 2.68 -1.24 12.47
CA SER A 55 3.75 -0.83 11.56
C SER A 55 3.21 -0.12 10.32
N ILE A 56 2.02 -0.50 9.85
CA ILE A 56 1.33 0.09 8.70
C ILE A 56 0.86 1.51 9.03
N MET A 57 0.17 1.70 10.15
CA MET A 57 -0.47 2.98 10.53
C MET A 57 0.48 4.04 11.10
N SER A 58 1.67 3.66 11.56
CA SER A 58 2.61 4.60 12.20
C SER A 58 3.42 5.45 11.21
N ARG A 59 3.16 5.35 9.91
CA ARG A 59 3.92 6.03 8.86
C ARG A 59 2.98 6.81 7.94
N ASP A 60 3.37 8.04 7.62
CA ASP A 60 2.70 8.88 6.62
C ASP A 60 3.27 8.60 5.22
N ASP A 61 3.29 7.33 4.83
CA ASP A 61 3.79 6.87 3.53
C ASP A 61 2.65 6.53 2.55
N GLY A 62 1.42 6.87 2.91
CA GLY A 62 0.28 6.85 2.00
C GLY A 62 0.00 5.47 1.41
N LEU A 63 -0.18 4.44 2.24
CA LEU A 63 -0.71 3.12 1.82
C LEU A 63 -2.14 3.19 1.25
N ALA A 64 -2.75 4.36 1.26
CA ALA A 64 -3.99 4.62 0.57
C ALA A 64 -3.86 4.28 -0.91
N ASN A 65 -4.91 3.68 -1.45
CA ASN A 65 -5.01 3.39 -2.87
C ASN A 65 -4.82 4.70 -3.64
N TYR A 66 -3.71 4.85 -4.36
CA TYR A 66 -3.47 6.03 -5.19
C TYR A 66 -4.61 6.07 -6.23
N ASN A 67 -5.11 7.26 -6.62
CA ASN A 67 -6.13 7.31 -7.67
C ASN A 67 -5.53 6.74 -8.98
N PRO A 68 -6.14 5.73 -9.63
CA PRO A 68 -5.70 5.23 -10.93
C PRO A 68 -5.46 6.33 -11.95
N ASP A 69 -6.28 7.37 -11.94
CA ASP A 69 -6.20 8.49 -12.89
C ASP A 69 -4.98 9.40 -12.66
N ASN A 70 -4.36 9.35 -11.48
CA ASN A 70 -3.26 10.23 -11.11
C ASN A 70 -1.87 9.58 -11.27
N ARG A 71 -1.77 8.37 -11.83
CA ARG A 71 -0.48 7.69 -12.00
C ARG A 71 -0.35 7.04 -13.37
N MET A 72 0.88 6.99 -13.87
CA MET A 72 1.23 6.26 -15.09
C MET A 72 1.70 4.85 -14.76
N ILE A 73 1.64 3.93 -15.74
CA ILE A 73 2.29 2.62 -15.61
C ILE A 73 3.74 2.76 -16.05
N LEU A 74 4.68 2.09 -15.36
CA LEU A 74 6.11 2.20 -15.63
C LEU A 74 6.54 1.94 -17.08
N LYS A 75 5.79 1.16 -17.85
CA LYS A 75 6.08 0.91 -19.27
C LYS A 75 5.78 2.13 -20.17
N ASP A 76 4.86 2.99 -19.74
CA ASP A 76 4.29 4.07 -20.55
C ASP A 76 4.99 5.43 -20.33
N VAL A 77 5.95 5.49 -19.39
CA VAL A 77 6.77 6.70 -19.17
C VAL A 77 7.92 6.76 -20.16
N GLU A 78 8.32 7.99 -20.53
CA GLU A 78 9.46 8.23 -21.42
C GLU A 78 10.75 7.81 -20.69
N ILE A 79 10.99 8.40 -19.52
CA ILE A 79 12.13 8.09 -18.68
C ILE A 79 11.62 7.48 -17.37
N ALA A 80 12.08 6.25 -17.08
CA ALA A 80 11.75 5.56 -15.83
C ALA A 80 12.40 6.25 -14.61
N PRO A 81 11.94 5.97 -13.38
CA PRO A 81 12.60 6.44 -12.18
C PRO A 81 14.07 6.04 -12.17
N VAL A 82 14.94 7.00 -11.88
CA VAL A 82 16.39 6.76 -11.87
C VAL A 82 16.80 6.36 -10.46
N TYR A 83 17.13 5.08 -10.30
CA TYR A 83 17.72 4.56 -9.07
C TYR A 83 19.15 5.12 -8.92
N ASN A 84 19.60 5.30 -7.68
CA ASN A 84 20.95 5.78 -7.38
C ASN A 84 22.02 4.90 -8.06
N GLY A 85 22.88 5.53 -8.87
CA GLY A 85 23.91 4.87 -9.67
C GLY A 85 23.48 4.48 -11.10
N CYS A 86 22.34 4.97 -11.58
CA CYS A 86 21.86 4.79 -12.95
C CYS A 86 21.78 6.12 -13.74
N GLU A 87 22.37 7.23 -13.25
CA GLU A 87 22.11 8.60 -13.72
C GLU A 87 22.65 8.95 -15.11
N GLU A 88 23.70 8.25 -15.57
CA GLU A 88 24.42 8.56 -16.82
C GLU A 88 24.12 7.55 -17.94
N LEU A 89 23.06 6.76 -17.77
CA LEU A 89 22.65 5.72 -18.71
C LEU A 89 21.64 6.26 -19.74
N SER A 90 21.53 5.59 -20.88
CA SER A 90 20.45 5.85 -21.84
C SER A 90 19.08 5.48 -21.26
N GLU A 91 17.99 5.96 -21.86
CA GLU A 91 16.62 5.71 -21.37
C GLU A 91 16.28 4.21 -21.27
N GLU A 92 16.77 3.41 -22.22
CA GLU A 92 16.61 1.96 -22.25
C GLU A 92 17.42 1.29 -21.12
N GLU A 93 18.68 1.69 -20.95
CA GLU A 93 19.57 1.19 -19.90
C GLU A 93 19.11 1.63 -18.50
N ILE A 94 18.46 2.79 -18.35
CA ILE A 94 17.87 3.25 -17.08
C ILE A 94 16.79 2.27 -16.63
N LYS A 95 15.92 1.81 -17.54
CA LYS A 95 14.84 0.84 -17.21
C LYS A 95 15.43 -0.48 -16.72
N GLU A 96 16.46 -0.99 -17.41
CA GLU A 96 17.15 -2.21 -17.01
C GLU A 96 17.89 -2.03 -15.67
N CYS A 97 18.61 -0.92 -15.50
CA CYS A 97 19.32 -0.59 -14.27
C CYS A 97 18.36 -0.47 -13.09
N PHE A 98 17.22 0.21 -13.26
CA PHE A 98 16.15 0.31 -12.26
C PHE A 98 15.67 -1.09 -11.84
N ASN A 99 15.29 -1.93 -12.80
CA ASN A 99 14.82 -3.29 -12.53
C ASN A 99 15.85 -4.11 -11.74
N ASN A 100 17.12 -4.06 -12.16
CA ASN A 100 18.21 -4.77 -11.51
C ASN A 100 18.47 -4.27 -10.09
N LYS A 101 18.50 -2.94 -9.88
CA LYS A 101 18.75 -2.34 -8.56
C LYS A 101 17.61 -2.61 -7.59
N VAL A 102 16.36 -2.48 -8.03
CA VAL A 102 15.17 -2.77 -7.21
C VAL A 102 15.13 -4.25 -6.82
N SER A 103 15.30 -5.16 -7.79
CA SER A 103 15.35 -6.61 -7.54
C SER A 103 16.46 -6.97 -6.54
N THR A 104 17.67 -6.45 -6.77
CA THR A 104 18.83 -6.68 -5.89
C THR A 104 18.58 -6.14 -4.47
N PHE A 105 18.00 -4.94 -4.36
CA PHE A 105 17.70 -4.34 -3.06
C PHE A 105 16.69 -5.18 -2.29
N ILE A 106 15.60 -5.60 -2.92
CA ILE A 106 14.56 -6.41 -2.25
C ILE A 106 15.16 -7.74 -1.80
N LYS A 107 15.86 -8.46 -2.68
CA LYS A 107 16.52 -9.73 -2.33
C LYS A 107 17.44 -9.61 -1.13
N ARG A 108 18.18 -8.51 -1.03
CA ARG A 108 19.10 -8.25 0.08
C ARG A 108 18.38 -7.93 1.39
N GLU A 109 17.32 -7.13 1.33
CA GLU A 109 16.62 -6.66 2.53
C GLU A 109 15.55 -7.62 3.04
N PHE A 110 15.09 -8.56 2.21
CA PHE A 110 14.05 -9.52 2.55
C PHE A 110 14.55 -10.54 3.57
N ASN A 111 13.82 -10.70 4.67
CA ASN A 111 14.11 -11.67 5.70
C ASN A 111 13.63 -13.07 5.29
N LEU A 112 14.53 -13.84 4.69
CA LEU A 112 14.30 -15.23 4.28
C LEU A 112 13.95 -16.19 5.42
N SER A 113 14.15 -15.84 6.70
CA SER A 113 13.69 -16.72 7.79
C SER A 113 12.18 -16.88 7.77
N LEU A 114 11.45 -15.80 7.45
CA LEU A 114 9.99 -15.78 7.41
C LEU A 114 9.41 -16.74 6.38
N SER A 115 10.11 -16.99 5.26
CA SER A 115 9.68 -17.96 4.26
C SER A 115 10.01 -19.40 4.66
N LYS A 116 11.12 -19.62 5.39
CA LYS A 116 11.52 -20.94 5.88
C LYS A 116 10.61 -21.45 6.99
N ASP A 117 10.16 -20.55 7.86
CA ASP A 117 9.25 -20.87 8.96
C ASP A 117 7.88 -21.38 8.46
N LEU A 118 7.52 -21.06 7.21
CA LEU A 118 6.27 -21.51 6.58
C LEU A 118 6.30 -22.97 6.09
N ASN A 119 7.44 -23.68 6.17
CA ASN A 119 7.60 -25.08 5.71
C ASN A 119 6.97 -25.37 4.35
N LEU A 120 7.18 -24.46 3.39
CA LEU A 120 6.56 -24.52 2.08
C LEU A 120 7.10 -25.71 1.28
N SER A 121 6.20 -26.55 0.75
CA SER A 121 6.56 -27.65 -0.15
C SER A 121 7.03 -27.15 -1.52
N GLU A 122 6.53 -25.98 -1.94
CA GLU A 122 6.84 -25.34 -3.22
C GLU A 122 6.96 -23.82 -3.02
N PRO A 123 7.76 -23.12 -3.84
CA PRO A 123 7.82 -21.66 -3.81
C PRO A 123 6.43 -21.03 -4.02
N LYS A 124 6.10 -20.03 -3.21
CA LYS A 124 4.89 -19.22 -3.36
C LYS A 124 5.20 -17.94 -4.12
N GLN A 125 4.16 -17.40 -4.76
CA GLN A 125 4.25 -16.15 -5.50
C GLN A 125 3.27 -15.13 -4.90
N VAL A 126 3.74 -13.90 -4.76
CA VAL A 126 2.93 -12.77 -4.32
C VAL A 126 3.12 -11.58 -5.26
N GLU A 127 2.04 -10.87 -5.52
CA GLU A 127 2.05 -9.64 -6.30
C GLU A 127 2.13 -8.44 -5.36
N ALA A 128 3.10 -7.57 -5.58
CA ALA A 128 3.26 -6.35 -4.81
C ALA A 128 3.34 -5.13 -5.73
N PHE A 129 2.71 -4.05 -5.28
CA PHE A 129 2.57 -2.80 -6.00
C PHE A 129 3.08 -1.68 -5.11
N PHE A 130 3.66 -0.66 -5.74
CA PHE A 130 3.97 0.60 -5.07
C PHE A 130 3.99 1.73 -6.12
N VAL A 131 3.80 2.95 -5.66
CA VAL A 131 3.86 4.15 -6.49
C VAL A 131 5.11 4.94 -6.13
N ILE A 132 5.94 5.25 -7.11
CA ILE A 132 6.99 6.27 -6.94
C ILE A 132 6.34 7.60 -7.35
N ASN A 133 6.18 8.51 -6.38
CA ASN A 133 5.53 9.79 -6.63
C ASN A 133 6.46 10.78 -7.36
N GLU A 134 5.94 11.98 -7.65
CA GLU A 134 6.63 13.05 -8.36
C GLU A 134 7.87 13.59 -7.62
N ASN A 135 7.99 13.28 -6.33
CA ASN A 135 9.14 13.61 -5.50
C ASN A 135 10.12 12.43 -5.34
N GLY A 136 9.86 11.30 -6.00
CA GLY A 136 10.69 10.10 -5.94
C GLY A 136 10.49 9.22 -4.69
N ASN A 137 9.48 9.50 -3.88
CA ASN A 137 9.17 8.72 -2.69
C ASN A 137 8.25 7.55 -3.02
N LEU A 138 8.47 6.41 -2.37
CA LEU A 138 7.56 5.27 -2.45
C LEU A 138 6.32 5.52 -1.59
N THR A 139 5.16 5.28 -2.19
CA THR A 139 3.83 5.42 -1.59
C THR A 139 2.90 4.34 -2.14
N GLY A 140 1.64 4.29 -1.71
CA GLY A 140 0.59 3.46 -2.34
C GLY A 140 0.94 1.97 -2.36
N MET A 141 1.68 1.48 -1.37
CA MET A 141 2.17 0.10 -1.35
C MET A 141 1.01 -0.87 -1.07
N LYS A 142 0.89 -1.91 -1.87
CA LYS A 142 -0.13 -2.96 -1.72
C LYS A 142 0.49 -4.32 -2.02
N VAL A 143 0.20 -5.32 -1.18
CA VAL A 143 0.64 -6.71 -1.38
C VAL A 143 -0.63 -7.57 -1.45
N ARG A 144 -0.77 -8.38 -2.50
CA ARG A 144 -1.95 -9.22 -2.74
C ARG A 144 -1.58 -10.69 -2.64
N ASN A 145 -2.49 -11.50 -2.07
CA ASN A 145 -2.41 -12.96 -2.10
C ASN A 145 -1.22 -13.57 -1.32
N SER A 146 -0.90 -13.04 -0.14
CA SER A 146 0.10 -13.66 0.77
C SER A 146 -0.32 -13.63 2.23
N GLU A 147 0.40 -14.40 3.06
CA GLU A 147 0.28 -14.39 4.51
C GLU A 147 0.65 -13.01 5.10
N LEU A 148 0.05 -12.66 6.25
CA LEU A 148 0.21 -11.33 6.86
C LEU A 148 1.67 -10.99 7.20
N ASN A 149 2.45 -11.96 7.66
CA ASN A 149 3.88 -11.77 7.93
C ASN A 149 4.68 -11.46 6.65
N ILE A 150 4.37 -12.13 5.54
CA ILE A 150 4.98 -11.85 4.23
C ILE A 150 4.56 -10.48 3.70
N GLN A 151 3.29 -10.09 3.85
CA GLN A 151 2.82 -8.74 3.48
C GLN A 151 3.58 -7.67 4.26
N ALA A 152 3.68 -7.83 5.58
CA ALA A 152 4.38 -6.92 6.47
C ALA A 152 5.85 -6.78 6.07
N GLU A 153 6.49 -7.91 5.76
CA GLU A 153 7.89 -7.95 5.37
C GLU A 153 8.14 -7.23 4.05
N ILE A 154 7.32 -7.46 3.02
CA ILE A 154 7.45 -6.79 1.72
C ILE A 154 7.28 -5.27 1.89
N VAL A 155 6.27 -4.84 2.64
CA VAL A 155 6.05 -3.42 2.94
C VAL A 155 7.23 -2.84 3.74
N ARG A 156 7.78 -3.57 4.71
CA ARG A 156 8.99 -3.18 5.45
C ARG A 156 10.18 -2.98 4.51
N VAL A 157 10.37 -3.86 3.54
CA VAL A 157 11.45 -3.76 2.55
C VAL A 157 11.25 -2.55 1.65
N PHE A 158 10.05 -2.32 1.12
CA PHE A 158 9.75 -1.13 0.31
C PHE A 158 10.04 0.17 1.05
N ARG A 159 9.70 0.24 2.34
CA ARG A 159 9.96 1.42 3.19
C ARG A 159 11.44 1.72 3.42
N LYS A 160 12.32 0.75 3.19
CA LYS A 160 13.77 0.94 3.25
C LYS A 160 14.36 1.41 1.92
N MET A 161 13.60 1.35 0.83
CA MET A 161 14.12 1.78 -0.46
C MET A 161 14.51 3.26 -0.41
N PRO A 162 15.65 3.63 -1.02
CA PRO A 162 16.04 5.02 -1.08
C PRO A 162 15.07 5.81 -1.96
N VAL A 163 14.98 7.11 -1.68
CA VAL A 163 14.34 8.07 -2.61
C VAL A 163 15.10 8.05 -3.93
N MET A 164 14.37 8.09 -5.04
CA MET A 164 14.90 8.01 -6.41
C MET A 164 14.62 9.30 -7.17
N LYS A 165 15.19 9.50 -8.36
CA LYS A 165 14.66 10.55 -9.25
C LYS A 165 13.31 10.07 -9.81
N PRO A 166 12.27 10.92 -9.83
CA PRO A 166 10.96 10.54 -10.34
C PRO A 166 11.00 10.21 -11.83
N ALA A 167 10.01 9.47 -12.30
CA ALA A 167 9.80 9.27 -13.73
C ALA A 167 9.51 10.59 -14.44
N ILE A 168 9.93 10.71 -15.70
CA ILE A 168 9.65 11.87 -16.55
C ILE A 168 8.78 11.44 -17.72
N HIS A 169 7.74 12.24 -17.99
CA HIS A 169 6.90 12.10 -19.17
C HIS A 169 6.44 13.49 -19.64
N ASN A 170 6.55 13.78 -20.93
CA ASN A 170 6.30 15.11 -21.50
C ASN A 170 7.08 16.23 -20.77
N GLY A 171 8.32 15.94 -20.37
CA GLY A 171 9.18 16.87 -19.65
C GLY A 171 8.75 17.20 -18.21
N LYS A 172 7.79 16.47 -17.62
CA LYS A 172 7.32 16.66 -16.25
C LYS A 172 7.55 15.41 -15.40
N SER A 173 7.81 15.62 -14.11
CA SER A 173 7.81 14.54 -13.13
C SER A 173 6.40 13.99 -12.95
N VAL A 174 6.25 12.67 -13.03
CA VAL A 174 4.96 11.97 -12.92
C VAL A 174 5.03 10.85 -11.89
N ALA A 175 3.92 10.63 -11.18
CA ALA A 175 3.78 9.45 -10.33
C ALA A 175 3.66 8.19 -11.21
N VAL A 176 4.36 7.13 -10.81
CA VAL A 176 4.39 5.88 -11.58
C VAL A 176 4.08 4.67 -10.72
N LEU A 177 3.17 3.82 -11.19
CA LEU A 177 2.87 2.52 -10.62
C LEU A 177 3.93 1.51 -11.04
N CYS A 178 4.60 0.94 -10.04
CA CYS A 178 5.46 -0.20 -10.19
C CYS A 178 4.73 -1.45 -9.69
N SER A 179 4.90 -2.56 -10.41
CA SER A 179 4.41 -3.87 -10.01
C SER A 179 5.56 -4.84 -10.02
N ILE A 180 5.63 -5.68 -9.00
CA ILE A 180 6.64 -6.72 -8.88
C ILE A 180 5.97 -8.03 -8.50
N ILE A 181 6.51 -9.10 -9.04
CA ILE A 181 6.23 -10.45 -8.60
C ILE A 181 7.38 -10.87 -7.68
N VAL A 182 7.04 -11.23 -6.45
CA VAL A 182 7.97 -11.79 -5.48
C VAL A 182 7.67 -13.28 -5.38
N LYS A 183 8.64 -14.12 -5.75
CA LYS A 183 8.59 -15.56 -5.50
C LYS A 183 9.44 -15.86 -4.28
N TYR A 184 8.89 -16.57 -3.31
CA TYR A 184 9.56 -16.88 -2.06
C TYR A 184 9.38 -18.35 -1.67
N GLY A 185 10.46 -18.93 -1.17
CA GLY A 185 10.51 -20.29 -0.65
C GLY A 185 11.84 -20.46 0.08
N ASN A 186 12.71 -21.33 -0.45
CA ASN A 186 14.10 -21.46 0.03
C ASN A 186 14.97 -20.25 -0.34
N GLU A 187 14.61 -19.59 -1.43
CA GLU A 187 15.22 -18.36 -1.93
C GLU A 187 14.13 -17.34 -2.29
N VAL A 188 14.56 -16.12 -2.62
CA VAL A 188 13.66 -15.04 -3.07
C VAL A 188 14.07 -14.60 -4.46
N GLU A 189 13.12 -14.68 -5.39
CA GLU A 189 13.24 -14.17 -6.74
C GLU A 189 12.31 -12.98 -6.92
N ILE A 190 12.77 -11.97 -7.64
CA ILE A 190 12.04 -10.71 -7.84
C ILE A 190 12.02 -10.43 -9.33
N ASP A 191 10.82 -10.45 -9.89
CA ASP A 191 10.54 -10.09 -11.27
C ASP A 191 9.80 -8.75 -11.26
N VAL A 192 10.40 -7.70 -11.83
CA VAL A 192 9.70 -6.43 -12.03
C VAL A 192 8.79 -6.60 -13.25
N VAL A 193 7.48 -6.61 -13.02
CA VAL A 193 6.50 -6.88 -14.06
C VAL A 193 5.85 -5.58 -14.48
N TYR A 194 6.02 -5.26 -15.77
CA TYR A 194 5.27 -4.21 -16.42
C TYR A 194 3.86 -4.72 -16.68
N VAL A 195 3.00 -4.69 -15.67
CA VAL A 195 1.64 -5.23 -15.80
C VAL A 195 0.91 -4.44 -16.87
N PRO A 196 0.40 -5.09 -17.94
CA PRO A 196 -0.25 -4.38 -19.03
C PRO A 196 -1.58 -3.74 -18.64
N GLU A 197 -2.22 -4.18 -17.56
CA GLU A 197 -3.56 -3.76 -17.16
C GLU A 197 -3.73 -3.68 -15.64
N ILE A 198 -4.48 -2.67 -15.19
CA ILE A 198 -4.90 -2.48 -13.80
C ILE A 198 -5.70 -3.73 -13.39
N PRO A 199 -5.33 -4.46 -12.32
CA PRO A 199 -6.21 -5.47 -11.79
C PRO A 199 -7.36 -4.73 -11.09
N ASN A 200 -8.48 -4.63 -11.81
CA ASN A 200 -9.78 -4.29 -11.24
C ASN A 200 -10.02 -5.19 -10.02
N ASP A 201 -10.57 -4.57 -8.97
CA ASP A 201 -10.81 -5.18 -7.65
C ASP A 201 -11.51 -6.54 -7.71
#